data_AF-A0A350M128-F1
#
_entry.id   AF-A0A350M128-F1
#
_cell.length_a   1.000
_cell.length_b   1.000
_cell.length_c   1.000
_cell.angle_alpha   90.00
_cell.angle_beta   90.00
_cell.angle_gamma   90.00
#
_symmetry.space_group_name_H-M   'P 1'
#
loop_
_entity.id
_entity.type
_entity.pdbx_description
1 polymer ?
#
loop_
_entity_poly.entity_id
_entity_poly.type
_entity_poly.pdbx_seq_one_letter_code
_entity_poly.pdbx_strand_id
1 'polypeptide(L)'
;MWKIIVGVLVSVQGFSLVSLPVSGARYIGMGGAFFSISDEPYSIFFNPANLSSVSSYKMSFSYTSGDRFYDSIGFVVPNVKKGSLGIGALRSSNKALYFSYGRKVKDKLSVGGSFKLLKSSDNKRRGIGLDSSLYYPLKPNISLSLILSNFFRDDMGFGGGVSFSYKKYLFSFDIKNKKKTTFHFGLETKRRNVFMRCGFDENSPSIGIGGIISGVNVDLAISHSSIVFSFGFTY
;
A
#
# COMPACT_ATOMS: atom_id res chain seq x y z
N MET A 1 29.90 36.26 -12.39
CA MET A 1 28.92 35.36 -11.74
C MET A 1 28.79 34.09 -12.56
N TRP A 2 29.35 32.98 -12.11
CA TRP A 2 29.24 31.68 -12.80
C TRP A 2 28.04 30.93 -12.23
N LYS A 3 27.05 30.64 -13.06
CA LYS A 3 25.92 29.77 -12.70
C LYS A 3 26.38 28.32 -12.88
N ILE A 4 26.58 27.62 -11.76
CA ILE A 4 26.81 26.17 -11.77
C ILE A 4 25.45 25.52 -12.05
N ILE A 5 25.29 24.99 -13.25
CA ILE A 5 24.17 24.10 -13.60
C ILE A 5 24.61 22.69 -13.19
N VAL A 6 24.07 22.19 -12.07
CA VAL A 6 24.25 20.78 -11.69
C VAL A 6 23.30 19.95 -12.55
N GLY A 7 23.78 19.48 -13.70
CA GLY A 7 23.11 18.48 -14.51
C GLY A 7 23.24 17.12 -13.83
N VAL A 8 22.22 16.67 -13.11
CA VAL A 8 22.13 15.27 -12.65
C VAL A 8 21.71 14.43 -13.86
N LEU A 9 22.70 13.89 -14.56
CA LEU A 9 22.51 12.83 -15.56
C LEU A 9 22.12 11.55 -14.81
N VAL A 10 20.81 11.30 -14.66
CA VAL A 10 20.32 9.99 -14.22
C VAL A 10 20.29 9.09 -15.45
N SER A 11 21.30 8.25 -15.63
CA SER A 11 21.20 7.14 -16.57
C SER A 11 20.18 6.14 -16.03
N VAL A 12 18.92 6.26 -16.45
CA VAL A 12 17.92 5.21 -16.25
C VAL A 12 18.22 4.14 -17.29
N GLN A 13 19.19 3.27 -17.00
CA GLN A 13 19.28 2.00 -17.73
C GLN A 13 17.99 1.22 -17.42
N GLY A 14 17.22 0.94 -18.47
CA GLY A 14 15.96 0.20 -18.42
C GLY A 14 16.12 -1.12 -17.67
N PHE A 15 15.69 -1.13 -16.41
CA PHE A 15 15.76 -2.31 -15.56
C PHE A 15 14.47 -2.48 -14.78
N SER A 16 13.71 -3.52 -15.16
CA SER A 16 12.47 -3.94 -14.51
C SER A 16 12.79 -4.64 -13.19
N LEU A 17 12.87 -3.91 -12.08
CA LEU A 17 12.80 -4.53 -10.75
C LEU A 17 11.38 -5.06 -10.55
N VAL A 18 11.24 -6.38 -10.41
CA VAL A 18 9.96 -7.00 -10.07
C VAL A 18 9.37 -6.28 -8.86
N SER A 19 8.15 -5.77 -9.02
CA SER A 19 7.49 -5.05 -7.93
C SER A 19 7.37 -5.93 -6.71
N LEU A 20 7.87 -5.42 -5.58
CA LEU A 20 7.82 -6.14 -4.33
C LEU A 20 6.37 -6.20 -3.85
N PRO A 21 5.84 -7.40 -3.58
CA PRO A 21 4.57 -7.50 -2.88
C PRO A 21 4.82 -7.04 -1.44
N VAL A 22 3.86 -6.28 -0.93
CA VAL A 22 3.89 -5.70 0.41
C VAL A 22 3.28 -6.72 1.36
N SER A 23 3.86 -6.85 2.55
CA SER A 23 3.24 -7.63 3.62
C SER A 23 2.38 -6.75 4.53
N GLY A 24 1.15 -7.19 4.72
CA GLY A 24 0.21 -6.70 5.71
C GLY A 24 -0.89 -7.74 5.85
N ALA A 25 -1.09 -8.28 7.05
CA ALA A 25 -2.06 -9.35 7.28
C ALA A 25 -3.46 -8.91 6.87
N ARG A 26 -3.85 -7.66 7.16
CA ARG A 26 -5.10 -7.10 6.63
C ARG A 26 -5.14 -7.05 5.10
N TYR A 27 -4.08 -6.57 4.44
CA TYR A 27 -3.97 -6.52 2.97
C TYR A 27 -4.10 -7.93 2.34
N ILE A 28 -3.37 -8.89 2.90
CA ILE A 28 -3.38 -10.28 2.43
C ILE A 28 -4.72 -10.93 2.69
N GLY A 29 -5.33 -10.74 3.87
CA GLY A 29 -6.66 -11.24 4.17
C GLY A 29 -7.76 -10.69 3.26
N MET A 30 -7.51 -9.55 2.61
CA MET A 30 -8.38 -8.92 1.61
C MET A 30 -8.04 -9.32 0.16
N GLY A 31 -7.19 -10.33 -0.06
CA GLY A 31 -6.85 -10.82 -1.41
C GLY A 31 -6.11 -9.79 -2.26
N GLY A 32 -5.46 -8.82 -1.62
CA GLY A 32 -4.76 -7.73 -2.30
C GLY A 32 -5.62 -6.54 -2.73
N ALA A 33 -6.93 -6.59 -2.52
CA ALA A 33 -7.86 -5.52 -2.89
C ALA A 33 -7.84 -4.38 -1.86
N PHE A 34 -6.94 -3.42 -2.02
CA PHE A 34 -6.61 -2.41 -1.02
C PHE A 34 -6.43 -0.98 -1.54
N PHE A 35 -6.50 -0.75 -2.85
CA PHE A 35 -6.27 0.56 -3.45
C PHE A 35 -7.26 1.61 -2.95
N SER A 36 -8.52 1.23 -2.78
CA SER A 36 -9.59 2.13 -2.30
C SER A 36 -9.90 2.01 -0.80
N ILE A 37 -9.07 1.31 -0.04
CA ILE A 37 -9.20 1.24 1.42
C ILE A 37 -8.33 2.35 2.03
N SER A 38 -8.99 3.29 2.71
CA SER A 38 -8.38 4.50 3.27
C SER A 38 -8.10 4.40 4.77
N ASP A 39 -7.32 5.35 5.28
CA ASP A 39 -6.96 5.48 6.71
C ASP A 39 -6.11 4.32 7.25
N GLU A 40 -5.10 3.89 6.50
CA GLU A 40 -4.23 2.79 6.91
C GLU A 40 -2.74 3.12 6.76
N PRO A 41 -1.87 2.64 7.66
CA PRO A 41 -0.43 2.84 7.53
C PRO A 41 0.14 2.16 6.27
N TYR A 42 -0.51 1.10 5.77
CA TYR A 42 -0.11 0.44 4.54
C TYR A 42 -0.37 1.27 3.26
N SER A 43 -1.14 2.36 3.34
CA SER A 43 -1.35 3.27 2.21
C SER A 43 -0.04 3.86 1.66
N ILE A 44 1.02 3.89 2.47
CA ILE A 44 2.39 4.24 2.06
C ILE A 44 2.81 3.48 0.80
N PHE A 45 2.46 2.19 0.72
CA PHE A 45 2.98 1.28 -0.30
C PHE A 45 2.05 1.09 -1.50
N PHE A 46 0.75 1.30 -1.31
CA PHE A 46 -0.28 0.98 -2.32
C PHE A 46 -0.89 2.23 -2.96
N ASN A 47 -1.34 3.17 -2.14
CA ASN A 47 -2.05 4.35 -2.58
C ASN A 47 -1.71 5.54 -1.68
N PRO A 48 -0.66 6.33 -1.99
CA PRO A 48 -0.27 7.47 -1.17
C PRO A 48 -1.38 8.53 -1.04
N ALA A 49 -2.34 8.63 -1.97
CA ALA A 49 -3.48 9.54 -1.84
C ALA A 49 -4.36 9.22 -0.62
N ASN A 50 -4.45 7.95 -0.21
CA ASN A 50 -5.21 7.52 0.97
C ASN A 50 -4.59 8.02 2.28
N LEU A 51 -3.31 8.41 2.28
CA LEU A 51 -2.66 9.03 3.45
C LEU A 51 -3.36 10.34 3.84
N SER A 52 -4.01 11.02 2.89
CA SER A 52 -4.79 12.24 3.18
C SER A 52 -5.97 12.02 4.13
N SER A 53 -6.42 10.78 4.31
CA SER A 53 -7.48 10.41 5.24
C SER A 53 -6.95 10.02 6.62
N VAL A 54 -5.62 9.87 6.78
CA VAL A 54 -4.99 9.54 8.06
C VAL A 54 -4.96 10.78 8.94
N SER A 55 -5.64 10.72 10.09
CA SER A 55 -5.81 11.82 11.03
C SER A 55 -4.97 11.74 12.30
N SER A 56 -4.37 10.58 12.56
CA SER A 56 -3.56 10.28 13.75
C SER A 56 -2.22 9.64 13.37
N TYR A 57 -1.26 9.60 14.29
CA TYR A 57 0.01 8.94 14.03
C TYR A 57 -0.24 7.43 13.92
N LYS A 58 0.25 6.81 12.86
CA LYS A 58 0.08 5.37 12.65
C LYS A 58 1.41 4.69 12.43
N MET A 59 1.62 3.56 13.08
CA MET A 59 2.75 2.68 12.84
C MET A 59 2.25 1.28 12.51
N SER A 60 2.90 0.60 11.58
CA SER A 60 2.62 -0.80 11.27
C SER A 60 3.89 -1.60 11.11
N PHE A 61 3.85 -2.84 11.57
CA PHE A 61 4.86 -3.85 11.34
C PHE A 61 4.19 -5.11 10.82
N SER A 62 4.78 -5.74 9.81
CA SER A 62 4.32 -7.01 9.28
C SER A 62 5.48 -7.96 9.10
N TYR A 63 5.25 -9.20 9.48
CA TYR A 63 6.17 -10.31 9.34
C TYR A 63 5.47 -11.46 8.64
N THR A 64 6.16 -12.09 7.69
CA THR A 64 5.64 -13.26 6.97
C THR A 64 6.47 -14.48 7.29
N SER A 65 5.81 -15.55 7.70
CA SER A 65 6.38 -16.89 7.88
C SER A 65 6.04 -17.79 6.69
N GLY A 66 7.04 -18.48 6.14
CA GLY A 66 6.91 -19.41 5.01
C GLY A 66 8.06 -19.29 4.01
N ASP A 67 7.92 -19.93 2.84
CA ASP A 67 8.95 -19.97 1.79
C ASP A 67 9.28 -18.59 1.20
N ARG A 68 8.35 -17.64 1.30
CA ARG A 68 8.53 -16.26 0.84
C ARG A 68 8.40 -15.31 2.03
N PHE A 69 9.51 -14.67 2.39
CA PHE A 69 9.50 -13.62 3.40
C PHE A 69 9.18 -12.28 2.74
N TYR A 70 8.15 -11.62 3.27
CA TYR A 70 7.77 -10.27 2.96
C TYR A 70 7.58 -9.57 4.30
N ASP A 71 8.48 -8.68 4.66
CA ASP A 71 8.39 -7.90 5.88
C ASP A 71 8.17 -6.45 5.53
N SER A 72 7.36 -5.78 6.32
CA SER A 72 7.13 -4.35 6.15
C SER A 72 7.17 -3.64 7.49
N ILE A 73 7.63 -2.40 7.45
CA ILE A 73 7.44 -1.44 8.53
C ILE A 73 7.01 -0.11 7.91
N GLY A 74 6.04 0.55 8.52
CA GLY A 74 5.48 1.79 8.03
C GLY A 74 5.18 2.74 9.17
N PHE A 75 5.43 4.03 8.96
CA PHE A 75 5.08 5.09 9.89
C PHE A 75 4.44 6.25 9.12
N VAL A 76 3.31 6.74 9.61
CA VAL A 76 2.54 7.84 9.03
C VAL A 76 2.43 8.97 10.04
N VAL A 77 2.78 10.17 9.58
CA VAL A 77 2.67 11.43 10.29
C VAL A 77 1.55 12.25 9.64
N PRO A 78 0.43 12.48 10.35
CA PRO A 78 -0.67 13.30 9.83
C PRO A 78 -0.33 14.80 9.88
N ASN A 79 -1.16 15.62 9.22
CA ASN A 79 -1.16 17.09 9.31
C ASN A 79 0.13 17.80 8.86
N VAL A 80 0.96 17.16 8.04
CA VAL A 80 2.11 17.80 7.37
C VAL A 80 1.60 18.63 6.19
N LYS A 81 1.59 19.97 6.32
CA LYS A 81 1.21 20.92 5.24
C LYS A 81 -0.13 20.57 4.55
N LYS A 82 -1.19 20.30 5.34
CA LYS A 82 -2.55 19.91 4.87
C LYS A 82 -2.63 18.51 4.22
N GLY A 83 -1.63 17.68 4.44
CA GLY A 83 -1.62 16.28 4.05
C GLY A 83 -0.98 15.41 5.13
N SER A 84 -0.56 14.22 4.76
CA SER A 84 0.10 13.26 5.63
C SER A 84 1.32 12.69 4.92
N LEU A 85 2.40 12.53 5.68
CA LEU A 85 3.66 11.96 5.21
C LEU A 85 3.78 10.52 5.73
N GLY A 86 4.26 9.63 4.88
CA GLY A 86 4.47 8.23 5.19
C GLY A 86 5.89 7.82 4.85
N ILE A 87 6.55 7.10 5.76
CA ILE A 87 7.84 6.48 5.52
C ILE A 87 7.69 4.99 5.78
N GLY A 88 8.15 4.17 4.85
CA GLY A 88 8.06 2.72 4.99
C GLY A 88 9.24 1.99 4.39
N ALA A 89 9.49 0.78 4.89
CA ALA A 89 10.48 -0.12 4.35
C ALA A 89 9.82 -1.48 4.05
N LEU A 90 10.21 -2.08 2.94
CA LEU A 90 9.84 -3.44 2.56
C LEU A 90 11.11 -4.29 2.43
N ARG A 91 11.02 -5.52 2.91
CA ARG A 91 12.07 -6.53 2.76
C ARG A 91 11.48 -7.82 2.21
N SER A 92 12.07 -8.29 1.14
CA SER A 92 11.91 -9.63 0.61
C SER A 92 13.24 -10.02 -0.06
N SER A 93 13.22 -10.64 -1.24
CA SER A 93 14.42 -10.83 -2.07
C SER A 93 15.07 -9.52 -2.52
N ASN A 94 14.34 -8.40 -2.45
CA ASN A 94 14.90 -7.04 -2.58
C ASN A 94 14.44 -6.19 -1.39
N LYS A 95 15.13 -5.07 -1.18
CA LYS A 95 14.80 -4.06 -0.17
C LYS A 95 14.24 -2.83 -0.88
N ALA A 96 13.25 -2.20 -0.27
CA ALA A 96 12.73 -0.92 -0.75
C ALA A 96 12.44 0.04 0.40
N LEU A 97 12.78 1.30 0.21
CA LEU A 97 12.37 2.40 1.09
C LEU A 97 11.37 3.27 0.34
N TYR A 98 10.31 3.68 1.03
CA TYR A 98 9.20 4.46 0.51
C TYR A 98 9.12 5.77 1.28
N PHE A 99 9.02 6.87 0.54
CA PHE A 99 8.70 8.19 1.03
C PHE A 99 7.44 8.64 0.30
N SER A 100 6.32 8.60 1.01
CA SER A 100 4.99 8.80 0.45
C SER A 100 4.36 10.05 1.04
N TYR A 101 3.64 10.81 0.23
CA TYR A 101 2.89 11.97 0.69
C TYR A 101 1.53 11.99 0.01
N GLY A 102 0.49 12.21 0.81
CA GLY A 102 -0.89 12.33 0.34
C GLY A 102 -1.53 13.60 0.87
N ARG A 103 -2.27 14.32 0.03
CA ARG A 103 -3.04 15.50 0.45
C ARG A 103 -4.40 15.55 -0.20
N LYS A 104 -5.34 16.14 0.53
CA LYS A 104 -6.64 16.54 -0.03
C LYS A 104 -6.43 17.81 -0.86
N VAL A 105 -6.90 17.80 -2.11
CA VAL A 105 -6.77 18.93 -3.05
C VAL A 105 -8.11 19.62 -3.26
N LYS A 106 -9.20 18.87 -3.25
CA LYS A 106 -10.59 19.36 -3.23
C LYS A 106 -11.38 18.53 -2.21
N ASP A 107 -12.60 18.96 -1.89
CA ASP A 107 -13.45 18.32 -0.87
C ASP A 107 -13.53 16.80 -0.99
N LYS A 108 -13.60 16.29 -2.22
CA LYS A 108 -13.67 14.87 -2.56
C LYS A 108 -12.50 14.37 -3.41
N LEU A 109 -11.43 15.13 -3.60
CA LEU A 109 -10.29 14.68 -4.40
C LEU A 109 -9.01 14.77 -3.59
N SER A 110 -8.38 13.62 -3.42
CA SER A 110 -7.05 13.51 -2.86
C SER A 110 -6.07 13.03 -3.91
N VAL A 111 -4.84 13.53 -3.81
CA VAL A 111 -3.71 13.13 -4.64
C VAL A 111 -2.58 12.67 -3.74
N GLY A 112 -1.78 11.74 -4.24
CA GLY A 112 -0.58 11.32 -3.55
C GLY A 112 0.54 10.94 -4.49
N GLY A 113 1.75 10.96 -3.96
CA GLY A 113 2.94 10.49 -4.65
C GLY A 113 3.83 9.69 -3.72
N SER A 114 4.61 8.77 -4.28
CA SER A 114 5.66 8.07 -3.54
C SER A 114 6.96 8.06 -4.30
N PHE A 115 8.04 8.31 -3.57
CA PHE A 115 9.41 8.09 -4.03
C PHE A 115 9.93 6.80 -3.40
N LYS A 116 10.50 5.93 -4.23
CA LYS A 116 10.97 4.61 -3.82
C LYS A 116 12.45 4.46 -4.12
N LEU A 117 13.21 4.02 -3.13
CA LEU A 117 14.59 3.57 -3.32
C LEU A 117 14.60 2.04 -3.28
N LEU A 118 14.93 1.42 -4.40
CA LEU A 118 14.97 -0.03 -4.56
C LEU A 118 16.42 -0.51 -4.54
N LYS A 119 16.69 -1.59 -3.81
CA LYS A 119 17.99 -2.23 -3.75
C LYS A 119 17.84 -3.74 -3.79
N SER A 120 18.56 -4.39 -4.69
CA SER A 120 18.56 -5.86 -4.72
C SER A 120 19.39 -6.46 -3.58
N SER A 121 19.05 -7.68 -3.15
CA SER A 121 19.74 -8.35 -2.03
C SER A 121 21.25 -8.52 -2.28
N ASP A 122 21.66 -8.79 -3.52
CA ASP A 122 23.09 -8.90 -3.91
C ASP A 122 23.81 -7.53 -3.92
N ASN A 123 23.16 -6.43 -3.51
CA ASN A 123 23.68 -5.04 -3.49
C ASN A 123 24.17 -4.46 -4.83
N LYS A 124 24.26 -5.26 -5.90
CA LYS A 124 24.74 -4.85 -7.23
C LYS A 124 23.78 -3.96 -7.99
N ARG A 125 22.48 -4.02 -7.68
CA ARG A 125 21.44 -3.31 -8.43
C ARG A 125 20.66 -2.35 -7.54
N ARG A 126 20.60 -1.09 -7.96
CA ARG A 126 19.81 -0.03 -7.34
C ARG A 126 18.82 0.51 -8.37
N GLY A 127 17.69 1.00 -7.90
CA GLY A 127 16.70 1.64 -8.75
C GLY A 127 15.91 2.67 -7.97
N ILE A 128 15.30 3.59 -8.70
CA ILE A 128 14.40 4.61 -8.14
C ILE A 128 13.03 4.37 -8.73
N GLY A 129 11.96 4.50 -7.94
CA GLY A 129 10.58 4.42 -8.41
C GLY A 129 9.82 5.70 -8.03
N LEU A 130 8.94 6.13 -8.91
CA LEU A 130 7.99 7.20 -8.66
C LEU A 130 6.58 6.65 -8.88
N ASP A 131 5.72 6.78 -7.88
CA ASP A 131 4.30 6.51 -8.06
C ASP A 131 3.50 7.80 -7.88
N SER A 132 2.35 7.83 -8.54
CA SER A 132 1.30 8.83 -8.31
C SER A 132 -0.03 8.13 -8.16
N SER A 133 -0.92 8.69 -7.35
CA SER A 133 -2.24 8.12 -7.15
C SER A 133 -3.30 9.19 -6.84
N LEU A 134 -4.54 8.78 -7.05
CA LEU A 134 -5.75 9.55 -6.81
C LEU A 134 -6.68 8.74 -5.92
N TYR A 135 -7.41 9.45 -5.06
CA TYR A 135 -8.47 8.89 -4.23
C TYR A 135 -9.69 9.82 -4.28
N TYR A 136 -10.87 9.23 -4.51
CA TYR A 136 -12.12 9.94 -4.70
C TYR A 136 -13.28 9.25 -3.95
N PRO A 137 -13.69 9.72 -2.76
CA PRO A 137 -14.87 9.23 -2.05
C PRO A 137 -16.15 9.75 -2.73
N LEU A 138 -16.68 8.96 -3.67
CA LEU A 138 -17.91 9.27 -4.41
C LEU A 138 -19.11 9.50 -3.46
N LYS A 139 -19.22 8.64 -2.44
CA LYS A 139 -20.18 8.72 -1.32
C LYS A 139 -19.48 8.34 -0.02
N PRO A 140 -20.05 8.61 1.17
CA PRO A 140 -19.47 8.16 2.45
C PRO A 140 -19.19 6.64 2.50
N ASN A 141 -19.88 5.88 1.67
CA ASN A 141 -19.81 4.43 1.61
C ASN A 141 -19.18 3.89 0.31
N ILE A 142 -18.81 4.74 -0.65
CA ILE A 142 -18.22 4.32 -1.94
C ILE A 142 -16.98 5.17 -2.22
N SER A 143 -15.85 4.52 -2.43
CA SER A 143 -14.62 5.20 -2.86
C SER A 143 -14.00 4.57 -4.10
N LEU A 144 -13.40 5.43 -4.91
CA LEU A 144 -12.66 5.08 -6.11
C LEU A 144 -11.20 5.49 -5.94
N SER A 145 -10.31 4.72 -6.55
CA SER A 145 -8.88 5.02 -6.58
C SER A 145 -8.28 4.74 -7.93
N LEU A 146 -7.27 5.52 -8.29
CA LEU A 146 -6.45 5.29 -9.47
C LEU A 146 -4.98 5.39 -9.06
N ILE A 147 -4.16 4.50 -9.58
CA ILE A 147 -2.73 4.43 -9.26
C ILE A 147 -1.95 4.30 -10.56
N LEU A 148 -0.88 5.08 -10.64
CA LEU A 148 0.17 4.95 -11.63
C LEU A 148 1.46 4.65 -10.89
N SER A 149 1.95 3.42 -11.01
CA SER A 149 3.17 2.97 -10.35
C SER A 149 4.36 3.01 -11.30
N ASN A 150 5.54 3.30 -10.74
CA ASN A 150 6.84 3.21 -11.43
C ASN A 150 6.89 4.05 -12.72
N PHE A 151 6.46 5.30 -12.63
CA PHE A 151 6.54 6.26 -13.73
C PHE A 151 7.98 6.38 -14.27
N PHE A 152 8.11 6.49 -15.59
CA PHE A 152 9.39 6.49 -16.33
C PHE A 152 10.26 5.23 -16.22
N ARG A 153 9.67 4.08 -15.86
CA ARG A 153 10.34 2.77 -15.90
C ARG A 153 9.62 1.80 -16.83
N ASP A 154 10.35 0.83 -17.34
CA ASP A 154 9.81 -0.23 -18.22
C ASP A 154 8.76 -1.11 -17.55
N ASP A 155 8.67 -1.08 -16.21
CA ASP A 155 7.70 -1.81 -15.40
C ASP A 155 6.57 -0.91 -14.87
N MET A 156 6.29 0.19 -15.59
CA MET A 156 5.16 1.08 -15.33
C MET A 156 3.85 0.28 -15.23
N GLY A 157 3.02 0.62 -14.25
CA GLY A 157 1.77 -0.07 -13.99
C GLY A 157 0.63 0.90 -13.73
N PHE A 158 -0.56 0.50 -14.15
CA PHE A 158 -1.81 1.20 -13.87
C PHE A 158 -2.68 0.35 -12.96
N GLY A 159 -3.40 0.99 -12.05
CA GLY A 159 -4.30 0.32 -11.14
C GLY A 159 -5.54 1.15 -10.91
N GLY A 160 -6.67 0.48 -10.72
CA GLY A 160 -7.93 1.08 -10.34
C GLY A 160 -8.58 0.25 -9.24
N GLY A 161 -9.24 0.91 -8.30
CA GLY A 161 -9.89 0.23 -7.19
C GLY A 161 -11.24 0.85 -6.87
N VAL A 162 -12.17 0.02 -6.40
CA VAL A 162 -13.46 0.44 -5.85
C VAL A 162 -13.64 -0.22 -4.50
N SER A 163 -14.06 0.55 -3.51
CA SER A 163 -14.49 0.01 -2.22
C SER A 163 -15.90 0.47 -1.89
N PHE A 164 -16.66 -0.43 -1.26
CA PHE A 164 -18.03 -0.21 -0.85
C PHE A 164 -18.24 -0.68 0.59
N SER A 165 -18.69 0.22 1.45
CA SER A 165 -18.99 -0.08 2.86
C SER A 165 -20.50 -0.15 3.08
N TYR A 166 -21.00 -1.22 3.69
CA TYR A 166 -22.41 -1.36 4.07
C TYR A 166 -22.54 -1.97 5.46
N LYS A 167 -23.06 -1.18 6.41
CA LYS A 167 -23.16 -1.54 7.83
C LYS A 167 -21.79 -1.97 8.39
N LYS A 168 -21.64 -3.25 8.70
CA LYS A 168 -20.41 -3.86 9.24
C LYS A 168 -19.53 -4.52 8.17
N TYR A 169 -19.88 -4.40 6.89
CA TYR A 169 -19.19 -5.05 5.78
C TYR A 169 -18.46 -4.01 4.93
N LEU A 170 -17.26 -4.33 4.49
CA LEU A 170 -16.47 -3.57 3.54
C LEU A 170 -16.10 -4.51 2.39
N PHE A 171 -16.51 -4.15 1.18
CA PHE A 171 -16.17 -4.83 -0.06
C PHE A 171 -15.11 -4.01 -0.79
N SER A 172 -14.18 -4.70 -1.44
CA SER A 172 -13.11 -4.08 -2.21
C SER A 172 -12.85 -4.88 -3.46
N PHE A 173 -12.65 -4.18 -4.58
CA PHE A 173 -12.30 -4.75 -5.86
C PHE A 173 -11.24 -3.89 -6.53
N ASP A 174 -10.12 -4.49 -6.88
CA ASP A 174 -9.03 -3.82 -7.57
C ASP A 174 -8.67 -4.53 -8.87
N ILE A 175 -8.34 -3.73 -9.87
CA ILE A 175 -7.75 -4.16 -11.13
C ILE A 175 -6.37 -3.53 -11.22
N LYS A 176 -5.38 -4.32 -11.59
CA LYS A 176 -4.01 -3.84 -11.80
C LYS A 176 -3.49 -4.37 -13.12
N ASN A 177 -2.93 -3.48 -13.93
CA ASN A 177 -2.31 -3.81 -15.19
C ASN A 177 -0.85 -3.40 -15.16
N LYS A 178 0.05 -4.37 -15.34
CA LYS A 178 1.49 -4.16 -15.51
C LYS A 178 1.97 -4.82 -16.79
N LYS A 179 2.22 -6.13 -16.72
CA LYS A 179 2.48 -7.00 -17.87
C LYS A 179 1.29 -7.91 -18.17
N LYS A 180 0.52 -8.24 -17.12
CA LYS A 180 -0.72 -9.00 -17.14
C LYS A 180 -1.73 -8.23 -16.28
N THR A 181 -3.00 -8.28 -16.68
CA THR A 181 -4.10 -7.75 -15.87
C THR A 181 -4.42 -8.73 -14.75
N THR A 182 -4.46 -8.23 -13.53
CA THR A 182 -4.71 -8.99 -12.30
C THR A 182 -5.93 -8.41 -11.61
N PHE A 183 -6.75 -9.30 -11.05
CA PHE A 183 -7.98 -8.96 -10.36
C PHE A 183 -7.87 -9.37 -8.90
N HIS A 184 -8.30 -8.48 -8.02
CA HIS A 184 -8.26 -8.68 -6.58
C HIS A 184 -9.62 -8.38 -6.01
N PHE A 185 -10.12 -9.29 -5.16
CA PHE A 185 -11.38 -9.13 -4.45
C PHE A 185 -11.16 -9.30 -2.95
N GLY A 186 -11.81 -8.45 -2.16
CA GLY A 186 -11.72 -8.49 -0.70
C GLY A 186 -13.04 -8.18 -0.03
N LEU A 187 -13.30 -8.87 1.07
CA LEU A 187 -14.42 -8.65 1.98
C LEU A 187 -13.88 -8.58 3.40
N GLU A 188 -14.24 -7.54 4.13
CA GLU A 188 -14.01 -7.41 5.56
C GLU A 188 -15.35 -7.29 6.29
N THR A 189 -15.45 -7.91 7.46
CA THR A 189 -16.56 -7.69 8.39
C THR A 189 -16.05 -7.43 9.80
N LYS A 190 -16.72 -6.54 10.52
CA LYS A 190 -16.41 -6.20 11.92
C LYS A 190 -17.49 -6.74 12.86
N ARG A 191 -17.08 -7.43 13.93
CA ARG A 191 -17.93 -7.79 15.06
C ARG A 191 -17.23 -7.41 16.36
N ARG A 192 -17.74 -6.37 17.04
CA ARG A 192 -17.09 -5.75 18.22
C ARG A 192 -15.65 -5.33 17.88
N ASN A 193 -14.66 -5.85 18.60
CA ASN A 193 -13.23 -5.56 18.40
C ASN A 193 -12.54 -6.62 17.53
N VAL A 194 -13.30 -7.46 16.81
CA VAL A 194 -12.76 -8.50 15.92
C VAL A 194 -13.13 -8.19 14.47
N PHE A 195 -12.17 -8.36 13.58
CA PHE A 195 -12.29 -8.24 12.14
C PHE A 195 -12.09 -9.60 11.52
N MET A 196 -12.93 -9.96 10.56
CA MET A 196 -12.79 -11.16 9.74
C MET A 196 -12.74 -10.76 8.29
N ARG A 197 -11.86 -11.39 7.52
CA ARG A 197 -11.57 -11.02 6.14
C ARG A 197 -11.47 -12.25 5.28
N CYS A 198 -11.94 -12.14 4.06
CA CYS A 198 -11.61 -13.08 3.01
C CYS A 198 -11.30 -12.32 1.72
N GLY A 199 -10.53 -12.96 0.86
CA GLY A 199 -10.16 -12.37 -0.41
C GLY A 199 -9.68 -13.39 -1.41
N PHE A 200 -9.52 -12.91 -2.63
CA PHE A 200 -9.12 -13.71 -3.78
C PHE A 200 -8.17 -12.89 -4.65
N ASP A 201 -6.95 -13.39 -4.79
CA ASP A 201 -5.86 -12.78 -5.57
C ASP A 201 -5.55 -13.65 -6.81
N GLU A 202 -6.07 -13.27 -7.98
CA GLU A 202 -6.06 -14.00 -9.26
C GLU A 202 -6.59 -15.45 -9.22
N ASN A 203 -5.97 -16.33 -8.42
CA ASN A 203 -6.33 -17.74 -8.19
C ASN A 203 -6.05 -18.20 -6.74
N SER A 204 -5.58 -17.30 -5.87
CA SER A 204 -5.16 -17.64 -4.50
C SER A 204 -6.18 -17.08 -3.50
N PRO A 205 -7.01 -17.95 -2.87
CA PRO A 205 -7.86 -17.52 -1.78
C PRO A 205 -7.03 -17.16 -0.55
N SER A 206 -7.53 -16.20 0.21
CA SER A 206 -6.91 -15.73 1.44
C SER A 206 -7.96 -15.50 2.52
N ILE A 207 -7.60 -15.74 3.77
CA ILE A 207 -8.44 -15.46 4.94
C ILE A 207 -7.62 -14.67 5.94
N GLY A 208 -8.26 -13.71 6.61
CA GLY A 208 -7.64 -12.95 7.68
C GLY A 208 -8.55 -12.81 8.90
N ILE A 209 -7.93 -12.74 10.06
CA ILE A 209 -8.59 -12.36 11.31
C ILE A 209 -7.76 -11.26 11.97
N GLY A 210 -8.42 -10.32 12.60
CA GLY A 210 -7.74 -9.26 13.34
C GLY A 210 -8.54 -8.83 14.54
N GLY A 211 -7.90 -8.11 15.45
CA GLY A 211 -8.61 -7.51 16.56
C GLY A 211 -7.84 -6.36 17.20
N ILE A 212 -8.58 -5.59 18.00
CA ILE A 212 -8.02 -4.49 18.78
C ILE A 212 -7.90 -4.93 20.22
N ILE A 213 -6.67 -5.03 20.72
CA ILE A 213 -6.33 -5.40 22.09
C ILE A 213 -5.58 -4.21 22.71
N SER A 214 -6.19 -3.58 23.72
CA SER A 214 -5.59 -2.42 24.43
C SER A 214 -5.11 -1.29 23.50
N GLY A 215 -5.87 -1.00 22.44
CA GLY A 215 -5.52 0.04 21.45
C GLY A 215 -4.52 -0.39 20.36
N VAL A 216 -3.98 -1.61 20.45
CA VAL A 216 -3.10 -2.20 19.43
C VAL A 216 -3.93 -3.08 18.49
N ASN A 217 -3.77 -2.87 17.19
CA ASN A 217 -4.33 -3.74 16.16
C ASN A 217 -3.39 -4.94 15.97
N VAL A 218 -3.92 -6.14 16.11
CA VAL A 218 -3.20 -7.39 15.83
C VAL A 218 -3.95 -8.11 14.73
N ASP A 219 -3.26 -8.43 13.64
CA ASP A 219 -3.82 -9.08 12.47
C ASP A 219 -3.02 -10.34 12.11
N LEU A 220 -3.74 -11.37 11.68
CA LEU A 220 -3.23 -12.62 11.14
C LEU A 220 -3.91 -12.88 9.80
N ALA A 221 -3.16 -13.30 8.80
CA ALA A 221 -3.72 -13.78 7.55
C ALA A 221 -2.99 -15.01 7.03
N ILE A 222 -3.74 -15.83 6.32
CA ILE A 222 -3.26 -17.05 5.68
C ILE A 222 -3.63 -16.97 4.20
N SER A 223 -2.63 -17.21 3.36
CA SER A 223 -2.78 -17.41 1.92
C SER A 223 -2.06 -18.70 1.54
N HIS A 224 -2.35 -19.25 0.35
CA HIS A 224 -2.01 -20.61 -0.11
C HIS A 224 -0.60 -21.13 0.26
N SER A 225 0.41 -20.27 0.40
CA SER A 225 1.78 -20.67 0.76
C SER A 225 2.44 -19.76 1.81
N SER A 226 1.69 -18.95 2.56
CA SER A 226 2.27 -18.00 3.52
C SER A 226 1.32 -17.67 4.66
N ILE A 227 1.88 -17.56 5.86
CA ILE A 227 1.20 -17.06 7.06
C ILE A 227 1.79 -15.70 7.40
N VAL A 228 0.94 -14.70 7.59
CA VAL A 228 1.38 -13.31 7.82
C VAL A 228 0.82 -12.80 9.13
N PHE A 229 1.70 -12.25 9.95
CA PHE A 229 1.39 -11.60 11.20
C PHE A 229 1.63 -10.10 11.05
N SER A 230 0.74 -9.28 11.60
CA SER A 230 0.91 -7.83 11.59
C SER A 230 0.43 -7.18 12.87
N PHE A 231 1.12 -6.10 13.22
CA PHE A 231 0.83 -5.26 14.38
C PHE A 231 0.68 -3.82 13.90
N GLY A 232 -0.36 -3.14 14.35
CA GLY A 232 -0.65 -1.76 14.04
C GLY A 232 -0.87 -0.95 15.31
N PHE A 233 -0.21 0.20 15.40
CA PHE A 233 -0.35 1.13 16.50
C PHE A 233 -0.95 2.44 15.98
N THR A 234 -1.89 2.98 16.74
CA THR A 234 -2.49 4.29 16.47
C THR A 234 -2.26 5.16 17.70
N TYR A 235 -1.64 6.32 17.51
CA TYR A 235 -1.33 7.31 18.56
C TYR A 235 -1.99 8.65 18.25
#